data_AF-A0A960BDG2-F1
#
_entry.id   AF-A0A960BDG2-F1
#
_cell.length_a   1.000
_cell.length_b   1.000
_cell.length_c   1.000
_cell.angle_alpha   90.00
_cell.angle_beta   90.00
_cell.angle_gamma   90.00
#
_symmetry.space_group_name_H-M   'P 1'
#
loop_
_entity.id
_entity.type
_entity.pdbx_description
1 polymer ?
#
loop_
_entity_poly.entity_id
_entity_poly.type
_entity_poly.pdbx_seq_one_letter_code
_entity_poly.pdbx_strand_id
1 'polypeptide(L)'
;DHIIDIGPGAGEHGGTVVAQGTVAEVAAREGLPTGDFLAGRVGTGGPEPLTGGRPARREGEVLRLSGLTGRNLKGIDIEIPLGQLTVVTGVSGSGKSTAVHETMYRALAARKHHTRRPAAPFAAMTGDEHLHSVILVDQTPIGRSARSTPATYTGLYNHIRKVFAQTSLARMRG
;
A
#
# COMPACT_ATOMS: atom_id res chain seq x y z
N ASP A 1 -23.74 -5.63 -18.14
CA ASP A 1 -24.22 -5.48 -19.52
C ASP A 1 -23.22 -4.78 -20.42
N HIS A 2 -22.62 -3.68 -19.96
CA HIS A 2 -21.76 -2.85 -20.81
C HIS A 2 -20.51 -2.37 -20.07
N ILE A 3 -19.38 -2.34 -20.78
CA ILE A 3 -18.07 -1.84 -20.36
C ILE A 3 -17.69 -0.67 -21.28
N ILE A 4 -17.08 0.36 -20.70
CA ILE A 4 -16.36 1.41 -21.42
C ILE A 4 -14.94 1.41 -20.88
N ASP A 5 -13.97 1.08 -21.73
CA ASP A 5 -12.56 1.02 -21.38
C ASP A 5 -11.84 2.30 -21.86
N ILE A 6 -11.13 2.96 -20.95
CA ILE A 6 -10.45 4.23 -21.18
C ILE A 6 -8.94 4.01 -21.15
N GLY A 7 -8.24 4.48 -22.17
CA GLY A 7 -6.80 4.29 -22.30
C GLY A 7 -6.20 5.05 -23.49
N PRO A 8 -5.15 4.50 -24.12
CA PRO A 8 -4.48 3.21 -23.81
C PRO A 8 -3.62 3.22 -22.54
N GLY A 9 -3.27 4.39 -22.01
CA GLY A 9 -2.47 4.55 -20.79
C GLY A 9 -3.06 5.54 -19.79
N ALA A 10 -2.27 5.90 -18.77
CA ALA A 10 -2.63 6.92 -17.79
C ALA A 10 -2.06 8.30 -18.17
N GLY A 11 -2.65 9.36 -17.61
CA GLY A 11 -2.18 10.73 -17.84
C GLY A 11 -2.34 11.17 -19.29
N GLU A 12 -1.28 11.72 -19.88
CA GLU A 12 -1.27 12.20 -21.28
C GLU A 12 -1.45 11.09 -22.32
N HIS A 13 -1.20 9.84 -21.94
CA HIS A 13 -1.41 8.68 -22.81
C HIS A 13 -2.82 8.08 -22.71
N GLY A 14 -3.74 8.75 -21.99
CA GLY A 14 -5.10 8.31 -21.77
C GLY A 14 -6.15 9.20 -22.46
N GLY A 15 -7.37 9.17 -21.92
CA GLY A 15 -8.45 10.07 -22.32
C GLY A 15 -9.21 9.65 -23.58
N THR A 16 -8.97 8.46 -24.11
CA THR A 16 -9.69 7.92 -25.27
C THR A 16 -10.46 6.66 -24.87
N VAL A 17 -11.65 6.46 -25.46
CA VAL A 17 -12.37 5.19 -25.38
C VAL A 17 -11.69 4.19 -26.31
N VAL A 18 -11.04 3.16 -25.74
CA VAL A 18 -10.26 2.17 -26.50
C VAL A 18 -11.05 0.88 -26.80
N ALA A 19 -12.06 0.59 -25.98
CA ALA A 19 -13.05 -0.46 -26.21
C ALA A 19 -14.37 -0.09 -25.54
N GLN A 20 -15.48 -0.56 -26.11
CA GLN A 20 -16.82 -0.39 -25.56
C GLN A 20 -17.70 -1.55 -26.01
N GLY A 21 -18.47 -2.14 -25.09
CA GLY A 21 -19.36 -3.27 -25.40
C GLY A 21 -19.59 -4.19 -24.19
N THR A 22 -20.08 -5.39 -24.46
CA THR A 22 -20.20 -6.47 -23.47
C THR A 22 -18.83 -6.95 -22.99
N VAL A 23 -18.81 -7.75 -21.90
CA VAL A 23 -17.57 -8.37 -21.39
C VAL A 23 -16.87 -9.19 -22.46
N ALA A 24 -17.62 -9.98 -23.24
CA ALA A 24 -17.05 -10.82 -24.31
C ALA A 24 -16.43 -9.98 -25.44
N GLU A 25 -17.09 -8.89 -25.84
CA GLU A 25 -16.59 -7.98 -26.87
C GLU A 25 -15.31 -7.27 -26.42
N VAL A 26 -15.23 -6.81 -25.16
CA VAL A 26 -14.01 -6.21 -24.61
C VAL A 26 -12.89 -7.26 -24.46
N ALA A 27 -13.21 -8.46 -23.99
CA ALA A 27 -12.24 -9.56 -23.88
C ALA A 27 -11.70 -10.00 -25.25
N ALA A 28 -12.45 -9.83 -26.35
CA ALA A 28 -11.96 -10.14 -27.69
C ALA A 28 -10.93 -9.11 -28.22
N ARG A 29 -10.78 -7.95 -27.57
CA ARG A 29 -9.82 -6.91 -27.97
C ARG A 29 -8.42 -7.25 -27.46
N GLU A 30 -7.54 -7.64 -28.37
CA GLU A 30 -6.14 -7.93 -28.06
C GLU A 30 -5.30 -6.66 -27.92
N GLY A 31 -4.27 -6.70 -27.08
CA GLY A 31 -3.34 -5.59 -26.88
C GLY A 31 -3.89 -4.46 -26.00
N LEU A 32 -5.06 -4.64 -25.39
CA LEU A 32 -5.63 -3.76 -24.37
C LEU A 32 -5.47 -4.42 -22.99
N PRO A 33 -4.95 -3.72 -21.96
CA PRO A 33 -4.77 -4.32 -20.63
C PRO A 33 -6.04 -4.96 -20.06
N THR A 34 -7.18 -4.28 -20.20
CA THR A 34 -8.48 -4.80 -19.75
C THR A 34 -8.91 -6.03 -20.56
N GLY A 35 -8.81 -5.96 -21.88
CA GLY A 35 -9.20 -7.06 -22.77
C GLY A 35 -8.33 -8.30 -22.57
N ASP A 36 -7.01 -8.12 -22.48
CA ASP A 36 -6.05 -9.21 -22.28
C ASP A 36 -6.17 -9.85 -20.90
N PHE A 37 -6.49 -9.08 -19.86
CA PHE A 37 -6.76 -9.63 -18.52
C PHE A 37 -8.07 -10.43 -18.49
N LEU A 38 -9.15 -9.89 -19.07
CA LEU A 38 -10.45 -10.58 -19.13
C LEU A 38 -10.39 -11.87 -19.96
N ALA A 39 -9.57 -11.89 -21.01
CA ALA A 39 -9.34 -13.06 -21.85
C ALA A 39 -8.35 -14.08 -21.25
N GLY A 40 -7.70 -13.75 -20.13
CA GLY A 40 -6.64 -14.57 -19.53
C GLY A 40 -5.36 -14.65 -20.39
N ARG A 41 -5.20 -13.75 -21.37
CA ARG A 41 -3.96 -13.62 -22.17
C ARG A 41 -2.80 -13.10 -21.34
N VAL A 42 -3.09 -12.27 -20.34
CA VAL A 42 -2.15 -11.91 -19.28
C VAL A 42 -2.52 -12.72 -18.04
N GLY A 43 -1.59 -13.56 -17.58
CA GLY A 43 -1.81 -14.34 -16.36
C GLY A 43 -1.95 -13.43 -15.14
N THR A 44 -2.80 -13.84 -14.20
CA THR A 44 -2.78 -13.35 -12.80
C THR A 44 -1.61 -13.94 -12.01
N GLY A 45 -0.68 -14.63 -12.70
CA GLY A 45 0.44 -15.35 -12.11
C GLY A 45 1.03 -14.52 -10.99
N GLY A 46 0.81 -14.99 -9.76
CA GLY A 46 1.54 -14.45 -8.62
C GLY A 46 3.03 -14.48 -8.97
N PRO A 47 3.86 -13.62 -8.36
CA PRO A 47 5.28 -13.61 -8.65
C PRO A 47 5.77 -15.06 -8.66
N GLU A 48 6.35 -15.50 -9.78
CA GLU A 48 7.16 -16.72 -9.84
C GLU A 48 8.00 -16.71 -8.56
N PRO A 49 7.98 -17.77 -7.72
CA PRO A 49 8.69 -17.78 -6.46
C PRO A 49 10.10 -17.29 -6.75
N LEU A 50 10.47 -16.11 -6.21
CA LEU A 50 11.74 -15.47 -6.52
C LEU A 50 12.83 -16.54 -6.38
N THR A 51 13.39 -16.98 -7.50
CA THR A 51 14.41 -18.03 -7.56
C THR A 51 15.73 -17.53 -6.98
N GLY A 52 15.84 -16.22 -6.72
CA GLY A 52 16.84 -15.61 -5.86
C GLY A 52 16.46 -15.77 -4.40
N GLY A 53 17.27 -16.56 -3.68
CA GLY A 53 17.10 -16.99 -2.29
C GLY A 53 16.31 -16.01 -1.43
N ARG A 54 15.14 -16.46 -0.95
CA ARG A 54 14.50 -15.88 0.23
C ARG A 54 15.60 -15.72 1.29
N PRO A 55 15.77 -14.54 1.91
CA PRO A 55 16.57 -14.47 3.12
C PRO A 55 16.06 -15.57 4.04
N ALA A 56 16.97 -16.45 4.48
CA ALA A 56 16.62 -17.58 5.33
C ALA A 56 15.75 -17.05 6.46
N ARG A 57 14.59 -17.69 6.68
CA ARG A 57 13.70 -17.40 7.79
C ARG A 57 14.57 -17.24 9.04
N ARG A 58 14.58 -16.05 9.65
CA ARG A 58 15.05 -15.95 11.03
C ARG A 58 14.00 -16.64 11.86
N GLU A 59 14.20 -17.93 12.11
CA GLU A 59 13.28 -18.71 12.91
C GLU A 59 13.12 -18.04 14.27
N GLY A 60 11.87 -17.72 14.64
CA GLY A 60 11.55 -17.17 15.95
C GLY A 60 11.05 -15.72 15.97
N GLU A 61 11.27 -14.92 14.91
CA GLU A 61 10.82 -13.51 14.89
C GLU A 61 9.33 -13.42 14.51
N VAL A 62 8.45 -13.46 15.52
CA VAL A 62 6.99 -13.40 15.36
C VAL A 62 6.42 -12.31 16.25
N LEU A 63 5.64 -11.40 15.66
CA LEU A 63 4.84 -10.43 16.41
C LEU A 63 3.53 -11.10 16.83
N ARG A 64 3.23 -11.09 18.14
CA ARG A 64 2.00 -11.66 18.68
C ARG A 64 1.17 -10.59 19.36
N LEU A 65 -0.14 -10.60 19.11
CA LEU A 65 -1.11 -9.82 19.87
C LEU A 65 -2.24 -10.74 20.32
N SER A 66 -2.59 -10.70 21.60
CA SER A 66 -3.63 -11.53 22.18
C SER A 66 -4.82 -10.74 22.71
N GLY A 67 -5.99 -11.37 22.74
CA GLY A 67 -7.20 -10.87 23.36
C GLY A 67 -7.75 -9.61 22.69
N LEU A 68 -7.69 -9.51 21.37
CA LEU A 68 -8.20 -8.35 20.63
C LEU A 68 -9.73 -8.28 20.75
N THR A 69 -10.23 -7.22 21.36
CA THR A 69 -11.67 -7.02 21.64
C THR A 69 -12.22 -5.70 21.07
N GLY A 70 -11.44 -5.01 20.24
CA GLY A 70 -11.89 -3.81 19.53
C GLY A 70 -13.15 -4.06 18.67
N ARG A 71 -14.17 -3.23 18.83
CA ARG A 71 -15.44 -3.28 18.08
C ARG A 71 -16.09 -4.66 18.09
N ASN A 72 -16.09 -5.36 16.95
CA ASN A 72 -16.73 -6.66 16.78
C ASN A 72 -15.76 -7.84 16.92
N LEU A 73 -14.48 -7.60 17.23
CA LEU A 73 -13.50 -8.66 17.50
C LEU A 73 -13.88 -9.42 18.77
N LYS A 74 -13.73 -10.75 18.73
CA LYS A 74 -14.24 -11.68 19.75
C LYS A 74 -13.14 -12.22 20.67
N GLY A 75 -12.21 -11.36 21.08
CA GLY A 75 -11.06 -11.78 21.91
C GLY A 75 -10.10 -12.67 21.14
N ILE A 76 -9.82 -12.33 19.89
CA ILE A 76 -8.96 -13.14 19.01
C ILE A 76 -7.48 -12.90 19.30
N ASP A 77 -6.66 -13.90 19.00
CA ASP A 77 -5.20 -13.80 19.01
C ASP A 77 -4.68 -13.80 17.56
N ILE A 78 -3.66 -13.00 17.29
CA ILE A 78 -3.01 -12.92 15.97
C ILE A 78 -1.49 -13.08 16.11
N GLU A 79 -0.91 -13.86 15.21
CA GLU A 79 0.54 -14.00 15.06
C GLU A 79 0.95 -13.58 13.65
N ILE A 80 1.92 -12.67 13.56
CA ILE A 80 2.45 -12.14 12.30
C ILE A 80 3.93 -12.54 12.18
N PRO A 81 4.29 -13.45 11.27
CA PRO A 81 5.69 -13.77 11.01
C PRO A 81 6.40 -12.56 10.40
N LEU A 82 7.53 -12.17 10.99
CA LEU A 82 8.33 -11.07 10.49
C LEU A 82 9.19 -11.51 9.29
N GLY A 83 9.59 -10.55 8.46
CA GLY A 83 10.34 -10.82 7.23
C GLY A 83 9.52 -11.49 6.11
N GLN A 84 8.20 -11.50 6.21
CA GLN A 84 7.30 -12.10 5.24
C GLN A 84 6.20 -11.14 4.79
N LEU A 85 5.69 -11.35 3.57
CA LEU A 85 4.46 -10.74 3.11
C LEU A 85 3.28 -11.46 3.78
N THR A 86 2.68 -10.82 4.78
CA THR A 86 1.48 -11.33 5.45
C THR A 86 0.25 -10.61 4.89
N VAL A 87 -0.72 -11.38 4.39
CA VAL A 87 -1.97 -10.85 3.85
C VAL A 87 -3.13 -11.17 4.79
N VAL A 88 -3.83 -10.13 5.26
CA VAL A 88 -5.03 -10.28 6.09
C VAL A 88 -6.27 -10.18 5.21
N THR A 89 -6.99 -11.28 5.07
CA THR A 89 -8.16 -11.43 4.19
C THR A 89 -9.46 -11.62 4.97
N GLY A 90 -10.60 -11.59 4.26
CA GLY A 90 -11.93 -11.77 4.83
C GLY A 90 -12.96 -10.78 4.29
N VAL A 91 -14.25 -11.09 4.48
CA VAL A 91 -15.37 -10.28 3.98
C VAL A 91 -15.41 -8.87 4.59
N SER A 92 -16.11 -7.93 3.94
CA SER A 92 -16.33 -6.60 4.53
C SER A 92 -16.99 -6.71 5.91
N GLY A 93 -16.56 -5.89 6.87
CA GLY A 93 -17.06 -5.95 8.25
C GLY A 93 -16.49 -7.07 9.12
N SER A 94 -15.65 -7.98 8.60
CA SER A 94 -15.07 -9.08 9.40
C SER A 94 -14.10 -8.65 10.50
N GLY A 95 -13.74 -7.36 10.57
CA GLY A 95 -12.86 -6.81 11.61
C GLY A 95 -11.39 -6.63 11.20
N LYS A 96 -11.00 -6.88 9.94
CA LYS A 96 -9.61 -6.73 9.44
C LYS A 96 -8.99 -5.38 9.80
N SER A 97 -9.65 -4.28 9.46
CA SER A 97 -9.15 -2.92 9.74
C SER A 97 -9.07 -2.65 11.24
N THR A 98 -10.01 -3.18 12.03
CA THR A 98 -9.96 -3.07 13.49
C THR A 98 -8.75 -3.80 14.07
N ALA A 99 -8.47 -5.02 13.60
CA ALA A 99 -7.32 -5.80 14.05
C ALA A 99 -5.98 -5.18 13.61
N VAL A 100 -5.85 -4.86 12.31
CA VAL A 100 -4.58 -4.39 11.73
C VAL A 100 -4.34 -2.90 12.00
N HIS A 101 -5.28 -2.02 11.64
CA HIS A 101 -5.04 -0.56 11.70
C HIS A 101 -5.31 0.01 13.09
N GLU A 102 -6.41 -0.39 13.74
CA GLU A 102 -6.82 0.24 15.00
C GLU A 102 -6.21 -0.40 16.24
N THR A 103 -5.87 -1.67 16.16
CA THR A 103 -5.24 -2.39 17.27
C THR A 103 -3.74 -2.51 17.04
N MET A 104 -3.30 -3.34 16.09
CA MET A 104 -1.89 -3.65 15.89
C MET A 104 -1.03 -2.43 15.53
N TYR A 105 -1.38 -1.69 14.47
CA TYR A 105 -0.62 -0.53 14.05
C TYR A 105 -0.56 0.54 15.15
N ARG A 106 -1.67 0.87 15.79
CA ARG A 106 -1.69 1.88 16.86
C ARG A 106 -0.90 1.43 18.10
N ALA A 107 -0.96 0.16 18.47
CA ALA A 107 -0.18 -0.38 19.58
C ALA A 107 1.32 -0.27 19.29
N LEU A 108 1.74 -0.66 18.09
CA LEU A 108 3.12 -0.52 17.63
C LEU A 108 3.54 0.96 17.54
N ALA A 109 2.70 1.84 17.00
CA ALA A 109 2.99 3.26 16.86
C ALA A 109 3.11 3.96 18.22
N ALA A 110 2.31 3.55 19.22
CA ALA A 110 2.44 4.03 20.59
C ALA A 110 3.79 3.60 21.22
N ARG A 111 4.23 2.35 20.98
CA ARG A 111 5.51 1.84 21.51
C ARG A 111 6.76 2.37 20.79
N LYS A 112 6.71 2.52 19.46
CA LYS A 112 7.88 2.86 18.62
C LYS A 112 8.02 4.34 18.31
N HIS A 113 6.90 5.06 18.24
CA HIS A 113 6.88 6.48 17.82
C HIS A 113 6.25 7.40 18.87
N HIS A 114 5.92 6.88 20.05
CA HIS A 114 5.29 7.61 21.15
C HIS A 114 4.02 8.40 20.73
N THR A 115 3.25 7.85 19.78
CA THR A 115 2.03 8.50 19.31
C THR A 115 0.94 8.51 20.39
N ARG A 116 0.12 9.57 20.41
CA ARG A 116 -0.92 9.78 21.43
C ARG A 116 -2.27 9.12 21.11
N ARG A 117 -2.42 8.47 19.95
CA ARG A 117 -3.69 7.83 19.58
C ARG A 117 -3.75 6.43 20.19
N PRO A 118 -4.73 6.14 21.07
CA PRO A 118 -4.82 4.83 21.70
C PRO A 118 -5.17 3.75 20.68
N ALA A 119 -4.59 2.57 20.90
CA ALA A 119 -5.02 1.35 20.24
C ALA A 119 -6.41 0.93 20.73
N ALA A 120 -7.14 0.20 19.89
CA ALA A 120 -8.32 -0.53 20.34
C ALA A 120 -7.91 -1.61 21.38
N PRO A 121 -8.82 -2.05 22.27
CA PRO A 121 -8.48 -2.96 23.37
C PRO A 121 -7.89 -4.31 22.92
N PHE A 122 -6.82 -4.72 23.61
CA PHE A 122 -6.14 -6.01 23.49
C PHE A 122 -5.50 -6.38 24.85
N ALA A 123 -5.18 -7.66 25.06
CA ALA A 123 -4.64 -8.15 26.33
C ALA A 123 -3.11 -7.98 26.42
N ALA A 124 -2.36 -8.48 25.44
CA ALA A 124 -0.91 -8.39 25.43
C ALA A 124 -0.33 -8.31 24.01
N MET A 125 0.89 -7.79 23.89
CA MET A 125 1.67 -7.77 22.66
C MET A 125 3.14 -8.08 22.97
N THR A 126 3.73 -9.02 22.23
CA THR A 126 5.11 -9.50 22.34
C THR A 126 5.76 -9.66 20.97
N GLY A 127 7.09 -9.70 20.89
CA GLY A 127 7.82 -9.78 19.63
C GLY A 127 7.98 -8.43 18.92
N ASP A 128 7.54 -7.33 19.53
CA ASP A 128 7.73 -5.99 18.98
C ASP A 128 9.18 -5.49 19.16
N GLU A 129 9.98 -6.11 20.03
CA GLU A 129 11.42 -5.89 20.16
C GLU A 129 12.20 -6.16 18.86
N HIS A 130 11.69 -7.02 17.98
CA HIS A 130 12.27 -7.29 16.66
C HIS A 130 12.03 -6.16 15.65
N LEU A 131 11.17 -5.19 15.98
CA LEU A 131 10.79 -4.08 15.10
C LEU A 131 11.45 -2.78 15.55
N HIS A 132 12.24 -2.17 14.65
CA HIS A 132 12.76 -0.83 14.85
C HIS A 132 11.66 0.24 14.71
N SER A 133 10.81 0.12 13.69
CA SER A 133 9.78 1.10 13.36
C SER A 133 8.58 0.46 12.68
N VAL A 134 7.43 1.13 12.73
CA VAL A 134 6.22 0.77 11.98
C VAL A 134 5.81 1.92 11.05
N ILE A 135 5.41 1.62 9.83
CA ILE A 135 4.95 2.63 8.85
C ILE A 135 3.58 2.20 8.35
N LEU A 136 2.60 3.10 8.43
CA LEU A 136 1.29 2.92 7.79
C LEU A 136 1.29 3.69 6.46
N VAL A 137 1.06 2.95 5.38
CA VAL A 137 0.76 3.51 4.06
C VAL A 137 -0.72 3.28 3.81
N ASP A 138 -1.50 4.36 3.77
CA ASP A 138 -2.94 4.33 3.55
C ASP A 138 -3.35 5.27 2.40
N GLN A 139 -4.65 5.41 2.19
CA GLN A 139 -5.22 6.26 1.13
C GLN A 139 -5.46 7.71 1.61
N THR A 140 -4.87 8.12 2.74
CA THR A 140 -4.95 9.53 3.16
C THR A 140 -4.25 10.39 2.11
N PRO A 141 -4.88 11.48 1.63
CA PRO A 141 -4.25 12.35 0.64
C PRO A 141 -2.89 12.84 1.12
N ILE A 142 -1.92 12.78 0.21
CA ILE A 142 -0.51 13.18 0.42
C ILE A 142 -0.39 14.63 0.95
N GLY A 143 -1.33 15.50 0.58
CA GLY A 143 -1.50 16.80 1.21
C GLY A 143 -2.86 17.39 0.90
N ARG A 144 -3.26 18.40 1.69
CA ARG A 144 -4.58 19.05 1.59
C ARG A 144 -4.55 20.37 0.81
N SER A 145 -3.43 20.70 0.15
CA SER A 145 -3.27 21.94 -0.60
C SER A 145 -2.65 21.69 -1.97
N ALA A 146 -2.91 22.59 -2.91
CA ALA A 146 -2.31 22.60 -4.24
C ALA A 146 -0.77 22.70 -4.25
N ARG A 147 -0.14 22.97 -3.09
CA ARG A 147 1.33 22.99 -2.94
C ARG A 147 1.92 21.59 -2.69
N SER A 148 1.08 20.60 -2.45
CA SER A 148 1.49 19.21 -2.24
C SER A 148 1.40 18.47 -3.56
N THR A 149 2.56 18.24 -4.18
CA THR A 149 2.68 17.52 -5.45
C THR A 149 3.59 16.30 -5.24
N PRO A 150 3.59 15.32 -6.15
CA PRO A 150 4.51 14.18 -6.05
C PRO A 150 5.98 14.61 -5.90
N ALA A 151 6.38 15.69 -6.57
CA ALA A 151 7.73 16.22 -6.49
C ALA A 151 8.07 16.82 -5.11
N THR A 152 7.12 17.50 -4.44
CA THR A 152 7.36 18.04 -3.10
C THR A 152 7.31 16.94 -2.04
N TYR A 153 6.42 15.95 -2.19
CA TYR A 153 6.27 14.85 -1.23
C TYR A 153 7.46 13.90 -1.20
N THR A 154 8.02 13.56 -2.36
CA THR A 154 9.20 12.69 -2.48
C THR A 154 10.52 13.41 -2.16
N GLY A 155 10.50 14.73 -1.95
CA GLY A 155 11.70 15.55 -1.77
C GLY A 155 12.48 15.83 -3.06
N LEU A 156 12.02 15.32 -4.21
CA LEU A 156 12.63 15.57 -5.52
C LEU A 156 12.70 17.07 -5.85
N TYR A 157 11.68 17.84 -5.47
CA TYR A 157 11.62 19.28 -5.74
C TYR A 157 12.80 20.05 -5.13
N ASN A 158 13.35 19.59 -4.00
CA ASN A 158 14.54 20.21 -3.40
C ASN A 158 15.78 20.06 -4.29
N HIS A 159 15.92 18.91 -4.96
CA HIS A 159 17.01 18.66 -5.89
C HIS A 159 16.86 19.54 -7.14
N ILE A 160 15.64 19.65 -7.68
CA ILE A 160 15.33 20.54 -8.80
C ILE A 160 15.69 21.99 -8.42
N ARG A 161 15.25 22.47 -7.25
CA ARG A 161 15.60 23.81 -6.77
C ARG A 161 17.11 24.04 -6.68
N LYS A 162 17.86 23.05 -6.19
CA LYS A 162 19.33 23.13 -6.09
C LYS A 162 19.98 23.29 -7.46
N VAL A 163 19.51 22.56 -8.48
CA VAL A 163 20.01 22.69 -9.85
C VAL A 163 19.68 24.07 -10.42
N PHE A 164 18.45 24.55 -10.25
CA PHE A 164 18.05 25.87 -10.75
C PHE A 164 18.84 27.02 -10.09
N ALA A 165 19.13 26.92 -8.79
CA ALA A 165 19.96 27.89 -8.08
C ALA A 165 21.42 27.94 -8.59
N GLN A 166 21.88 26.90 -9.29
CA GLN A 166 23.23 26.86 -9.87
C GLN A 166 23.33 27.49 -11.26
N THR A 167 22.21 27.90 -11.86
CA THR A 167 22.22 28.57 -13.18
C THR A 167 22.90 29.94 -13.10
N SER A 168 23.55 30.38 -14.19
CA SER A 168 24.29 31.64 -14.23
C SER A 168 23.41 32.84 -13.87
N LEU A 169 22.16 32.85 -14.36
CA LEU A 169 21.20 33.92 -14.07
C LEU A 169 20.84 33.99 -12.58
N ALA A 170 20.64 32.85 -11.93
CA ALA A 170 20.37 32.80 -10.48
C ALA A 170 21.58 33.31 -9.69
N ARG A 171 22.78 32.82 -10.00
CA ARG A 171 24.03 33.25 -9.33
C ARG A 171 24.32 34.74 -9.45
N MET A 172 24.00 35.35 -10.60
CA MET A 172 24.15 36.80 -10.79
C MET A 172 23.16 37.62 -9.95
N ARG A 173 22.01 37.05 -9.58
CA ARG A 173 20.92 37.75 -8.89
C ARG A 173 20.88 37.52 -7.38
N GLY A 174 21.67 36.57 -6.86
CA GLY A 174 21.68 36.19 -5.43
C GLY A 174 20.69 35.08 -5.15
#